data_AF-A0A961PLA3-F1
#
_entry.id   AF-A0A961PLA3-F1
#
_cell.length_a   1.000
_cell.length_b   1.000
_cell.length_c   1.000
_cell.angle_alpha   90.00
_cell.angle_beta   90.00
_cell.angle_gamma   90.00
#
_symmetry.space_group_name_H-M   'P 1'
#
loop_
_entity.id
_entity.type
_entity.pdbx_description
1 polymer ?
#
loop_
_entity_poly.entity_id
_entity_poly.type
_entity_poly.pdbx_seq_one_letter_code
_entity_poly.pdbx_strand_id
1 'polypeptide(L)' 'MTKLAALLAATTVLAAPAVAQNLHFPMLSYRTGPYAPGGIPFADGYHDYLTLINERDGG' A
#
# COMPACT_ATOMS: atom_id res chain seq x y z
N MET A 1 -29.05 -25.34 -3.57
CA MET A 1 -27.69 -25.53 -4.11
C MET A 1 -27.12 -24.25 -4.70
N THR A 2 -27.87 -23.50 -5.51
CA THR A 2 -27.38 -22.24 -6.16
C THR A 2 -26.95 -21.14 -5.17
N LYS A 3 -27.64 -21.00 -4.04
CA LYS A 3 -27.30 -19.99 -3.00
C LYS A 3 -25.97 -20.28 -2.30
N LEU A 4 -25.64 -21.57 -2.11
CA LEU A 4 -24.40 -21.99 -1.46
C LEU A 4 -23.22 -21.77 -2.41
N ALA A 5 -23.40 -22.08 -3.69
CA ALA A 5 -22.42 -21.79 -4.74
C ALA A 5 -22.16 -20.28 -4.89
N ALA A 6 -23.21 -19.45 -4.83
CA ALA A 6 -23.07 -18.00 -4.87
C ALA A 6 -22.32 -17.43 -3.65
N LEU A 7 -22.57 -17.99 -2.46
CA LEU A 7 -21.85 -17.60 -1.25
C LEU A 7 -20.37 -17.98 -1.33
N LEU A 8 -20.07 -19.18 -1.84
CA LEU A 8 -18.69 -19.64 -2.03
C LEU A 8 -17.93 -18.78 -3.05
N ALA A 9 -18.58 -18.41 -4.17
CA ALA A 9 -17.99 -17.51 -5.17
C ALA A 9 -17.80 -16.08 -4.64
N ALA A 10 -18.66 -15.59 -3.75
CA ALA A 10 -18.49 -14.28 -3.12
C ALA A 10 -17.25 -14.25 -2.21
N THR A 11 -16.94 -15.35 -1.53
CA THR A 11 -15.74 -15.44 -0.67
C THR A 11 -14.43 -15.42 -1.46
N THR A 12 -14.41 -15.94 -2.69
CA THR A 12 -13.19 -15.95 -3.52
C THR A 12 -12.86 -14.57 -4.09
N VAL A 13 -13.86 -13.70 -4.28
CA VAL A 13 -13.63 -12.31 -4.74
C VAL A 13 -13.05 -11.44 -3.63
N LEU A 14 -13.46 -11.62 -2.37
CA LEU A 14 -12.86 -10.91 -1.23
C LEU A 14 -11.43 -11.38 -0.90
N ALA A 15 -11.09 -12.61 -1.28
CA ALA A 15 -9.75 -13.17 -1.05
C ALA A 15 -8.81 -13.01 -2.25
N ALA A 16 -9.25 -12.36 -3.33
CA ALA A 16 -8.38 -12.04 -4.45
C ALA A 16 -7.29 -11.06 -3.99
N PRO A 17 -6.00 -11.29 -4.35
CA PRO A 17 -4.96 -10.31 -4.07
C PRO A 17 -5.34 -8.96 -4.68
N ALA A 18 -4.99 -7.87 -4.01
CA ALA A 18 -5.21 -6.53 -4.54
C ALA A 18 -4.59 -6.45 -5.94
N VAL A 19 -5.39 -6.04 -6.92
CA VAL A 19 -4.87 -5.77 -8.26
C VAL A 19 -4.20 -4.42 -8.20
N ALA A 20 -2.87 -4.42 -8.29
CA ALA A 20 -2.06 -3.23 -8.21
C ALA A 20 -2.53 -2.12 -9.14
N GLN A 21 -2.86 -0.99 -8.53
CA GLN A 21 -3.13 0.25 -9.23
C GLN A 21 -1.89 1.13 -9.08
N ASN A 22 -1.38 1.72 -10.17
CA ASN A 22 -0.29 2.68 -10.10
C ASN A 22 -0.76 3.96 -9.42
N LEU A 23 -0.71 3.96 -8.08
CA LEU A 23 -1.15 5.06 -7.25
C LEU A 23 0.05 5.92 -6.86
N HIS A 24 -0.02 7.20 -7.18
CA HIS A 24 1.06 8.15 -6.90
C HIS A 24 0.65 9.10 -5.78
N PHE A 25 1.45 9.14 -4.72
CA PHE A 25 1.24 10.02 -3.57
C PHE A 25 2.37 11.04 -3.47
N PRO A 26 2.06 12.35 -3.47
CA PRO A 26 3.08 13.37 -3.23
C PRO A 26 3.48 13.35 -1.74
N MET A 27 4.77 13.14 -1.49
CA MET A 27 5.34 13.25 -0.14
C MET A 27 5.82 14.68 0.11
N LEU A 28 5.08 15.42 0.94
CA LEU A 28 5.45 16.77 1.35
C LEU A 28 6.31 16.73 2.62
N SER A 29 7.60 16.42 2.48
CA SER A 29 8.55 16.37 3.60
C SER A 29 9.57 17.51 3.57
N TYR A 30 9.88 18.07 4.75
CA TYR A 30 10.93 19.07 4.93
C TYR A 30 12.30 18.38 5.03
N ARG A 31 12.84 17.95 3.89
CA ARG A 31 14.13 17.23 3.85
C ARG A 31 15.37 18.14 3.81
N THR A 32 15.17 19.45 3.87
CA THR A 32 16.25 20.45 3.83
C THR A 32 16.07 21.52 4.91
N GLY A 33 17.16 22.22 5.25
CA GLY A 33 17.18 23.26 6.28
C GLY A 33 17.40 22.74 7.72
N PRO A 34 17.35 23.62 8.73
CA PRO A 34 17.69 23.28 10.13
C PRO A 34 16.82 22.19 10.75
N TYR A 35 15.58 22.04 10.27
CA TYR A 35 14.63 21.04 10.75
C TYR A 35 14.72 19.70 10.01
N ALA A 36 15.54 19.59 8.94
CA ALA A 36 15.68 18.38 8.14
C ALA A 36 15.94 17.08 8.93
N PRO A 37 16.71 17.08 10.03
CA PRO A 37 16.94 15.88 10.82
C PRO A 37 15.66 15.22 11.37
N GLY A 38 14.57 15.99 11.56
CA GLY A 38 13.27 15.44 11.96
C GLY A 38 12.46 14.86 10.80
N GLY A 39 12.60 15.40 9.59
CA GLY A 39 11.78 15.03 8.42
C GLY A 39 12.35 13.91 7.56
N ILE A 40 13.69 13.80 7.47
CA ILE A 40 14.39 12.76 6.71
C ILE A 40 14.00 11.33 7.16
N PRO A 41 14.10 10.96 8.45
CA PRO A 41 13.81 9.58 8.86
C PRO A 41 12.34 9.18 8.64
N PHE A 42 11.42 10.14 8.79
CA PHE A 42 10.01 9.90 8.48
C PHE A 42 9.79 9.66 6.99
N ALA A 43 10.41 10.48 6.13
CA ALA A 43 10.30 10.34 4.68
C ALA A 43 10.87 9.01 4.19
N ASP A 44 12.03 8.62 4.69
CA ASP A 44 12.68 7.36 4.31
C ASP A 44 11.85 6.15 4.79
N GLY A 45 11.38 6.17 6.04
CA GLY A 45 10.51 5.10 6.56
C GLY A 45 9.17 4.97 5.82
N TYR A 46 8.56 6.08 5.41
CA TYR A 46 7.35 6.05 4.58
C TYR A 46 7.62 5.42 3.21
N HIS A 47 8.73 5.78 2.57
CA HIS A 47 9.11 5.23 1.27
C HIS A 47 9.43 3.73 1.37
N ASP A 48 10.17 3.32 2.40
CA ASP A 48 10.51 1.91 2.65
C ASP A 48 9.26 1.08 2.92
N TYR A 49 8.31 1.61 3.69
CA TYR A 49 7.03 0.94 3.94
C TYR A 49 6.21 0.74 2.66
N LEU A 50 6.09 1.77 1.82
CA LEU A 50 5.40 1.66 0.53
C LEU A 50 6.11 0.67 -0.41
N THR A 51 7.44 0.66 -0.40
CA THR A 51 8.22 -0.31 -1.18
C THR A 51 7.92 -1.74 -0.72
N LEU A 52 7.94 -1.98 0.61
CA LEU A 52 7.65 -3.29 1.18
C LEU A 52 6.26 -3.81 0.80
N ILE A 53 5.22 -2.99 0.94
CA ILE A 53 3.85 -3.44 0.60
C ILE A 53 3.71 -3.69 -0.90
N ASN A 54 4.36 -2.90 -1.75
CA ASN A 54 4.33 -3.13 -3.20
C ASN A 54 5.02 -4.45 -3.57
N GLU A 55 6.18 -4.73 -2.96
CA GLU A 55 6.90 -5.99 -3.20
C GLU A 55 6.17 -7.21 -2.63
N ARG A 56 5.55 -7.08 -1.45
CA ARG A 56 4.87 -8.18 -0.74
C ARG A 56 3.49 -8.48 -1.34
N ASP A 57 2.71 -7.44 -1.61
CA ASP A 57 1.28 -7.54 -1.93
C ASP A 57 1.01 -7.28 -3.43
N GLY A 58 2.02 -6.91 -4.21
CA GLY A 58 1.94 -6.73 -5.66
C GLY A 58 1.73 -5.29 -6.12
N GLY A 59 1.54 -4.35 -5.19
CA GLY A 59 1.18 -2.95 -5.44
C GLY A 59 -0.29 -2.68 -5.14
#